data_AF-A0A843JYS7-F1
#
_entry.id   AF-A0A843JYS7-F1
#
_cell.length_a   1.000
_cell.length_b   1.000
_cell.length_c   1.000
_cell.angle_alpha   90.00
_cell.angle_beta   90.00
_cell.angle_gamma   90.00
#
_symmetry.space_group_name_H-M   'P 1'
#
loop_
_entity.id
_entity.type
_entity.pdbx_description
1 polymer ?
#
loop_
_entity_poly.entity_id
_entity_poly.type
_entity_poly.pdbx_seq_one_letter_code
_entity_poly.pdbx_strand_id
1 'polypeptide(L)'
;MEKQKRGSEDKFTFGSLFDKSVNEYKRNFKPILKLVLIFLGIILVLAFLFNSITLITDERIFNIMSNPLLIGQYNQGTIKLPIYYDIVSISLNIVYFFLALFVGVGLIAVSLKKDKFSYKEILENGKTNYWRYFGFTIVVTIFIMLLFLLLIIPGVIFAVYWVFAAYVFLEKKQKIIDSLKESKRIVKKRWWKTFGYMILFGLVTLAFVLILSIIKLPIGIPVLLKTISSSNISLGLLLGSLTLNLIYDFVIALVVTPMFILFLKNFYFEMKNSVKESPKKDLESARKKKKR
;
A
#
# COMPACT_ATOMS: atom_id res chain seq x y z
N MET A 1 -18.51 -45.70 13.48
CA MET A 1 -17.52 -44.96 14.29
C MET A 1 -16.27 -44.72 13.45
N GLU A 2 -16.09 -43.54 12.86
CA GLU A 2 -14.74 -42.97 12.70
C GLU A 2 -14.78 -41.45 12.45
N LYS A 3 -14.73 -40.74 13.58
CA LYS A 3 -13.99 -39.50 13.82
C LYS A 3 -14.03 -38.42 12.73
N GLN A 4 -14.99 -37.51 12.91
CA GLN A 4 -14.73 -36.08 13.10
C GLN A 4 -13.24 -35.74 13.28
N LYS A 5 -12.62 -35.21 12.22
CA LYS A 5 -11.35 -34.47 12.33
C LYS A 5 -11.37 -33.22 11.45
N ARG A 6 -11.73 -32.12 12.11
CA ARG A 6 -11.09 -30.80 12.04
C ARG A 6 -11.19 -30.02 10.72
N GLY A 7 -12.33 -29.38 10.52
CA GLY A 7 -12.35 -27.97 10.12
C GLY A 7 -12.76 -27.16 11.33
N SER A 8 -11.84 -26.42 11.97
CA SER A 8 -12.29 -25.31 12.81
C SER A 8 -12.95 -24.32 11.85
N GLU A 9 -14.28 -24.28 11.80
CA GLU A 9 -15.01 -23.27 11.04
C GLU A 9 -14.45 -21.91 11.44
N ASP A 10 -13.72 -21.30 10.52
CA ASP A 10 -13.19 -19.99 10.74
C ASP A 10 -14.35 -19.02 10.66
N LYS A 11 -14.62 -18.33 11.78
CA LYS A 11 -15.73 -17.37 11.95
C LYS A 11 -15.75 -16.21 10.92
N PHE A 12 -14.74 -16.08 10.04
CA PHE A 12 -14.63 -14.97 9.10
C PHE A 12 -14.09 -15.41 7.73
N THR A 13 -14.68 -14.86 6.67
CA THR A 13 -14.34 -15.05 5.26
C THR A 13 -13.63 -13.82 4.70
N PHE A 14 -13.05 -13.93 3.49
CA PHE A 14 -12.46 -12.79 2.81
C PHE A 14 -13.52 -11.71 2.55
N GLY A 15 -14.69 -12.11 2.03
CA GLY A 15 -15.81 -11.21 1.76
C GLY A 15 -16.24 -10.42 2.99
N SER A 16 -16.48 -11.11 4.12
CA SER A 16 -16.87 -10.43 5.37
C SER A 16 -15.83 -9.43 5.87
N LEU A 17 -14.53 -9.74 5.71
CA LEU A 17 -13.44 -8.81 6.07
C LEU A 17 -13.37 -7.62 5.13
N PHE A 18 -13.53 -7.87 3.83
CA PHE A 18 -13.50 -6.84 2.80
C PHE A 18 -14.67 -5.87 2.99
N ASP A 19 -15.90 -6.39 3.17
CA ASP A 19 -17.10 -5.59 3.41
C ASP A 19 -16.97 -4.73 4.68
N LYS A 20 -16.47 -5.31 5.77
CA LYS A 20 -16.18 -4.58 7.01
C LYS A 20 -15.23 -3.41 6.77
N SER A 21 -14.21 -3.64 5.94
CA SER A 21 -13.18 -2.63 5.62
C SER A 21 -13.71 -1.53 4.69
N VAL A 22 -14.53 -1.89 3.70
CA VAL A 22 -15.24 -0.93 2.84
C VAL A 22 -16.18 -0.05 3.67
N ASN A 23 -16.95 -0.64 4.59
CA ASN A 23 -17.87 0.09 5.45
C ASN A 23 -17.14 1.05 6.39
N GLU A 24 -16.02 0.63 6.95
CA GLU A 24 -15.17 1.48 7.76
C GLU A 24 -14.52 2.62 6.96
N TYR A 25 -14.06 2.34 5.74
CA TYR A 25 -13.56 3.35 4.82
C TYR A 25 -14.64 4.39 4.52
N LYS A 26 -15.84 3.96 4.12
CA LYS A 26 -16.98 4.85 3.84
C LYS A 26 -17.33 5.72 5.05
N ARG A 27 -17.37 5.12 6.25
CA ARG A 27 -17.63 5.83 7.51
C ARG A 27 -16.60 6.91 7.82
N ASN A 28 -15.34 6.70 7.43
CA ASN A 28 -14.21 7.61 7.67
C ASN A 28 -13.70 8.30 6.39
N PHE A 29 -14.51 8.37 5.33
CA PHE A 29 -14.06 8.88 4.04
C PHE A 29 -13.62 10.35 4.12
N LYS A 30 -14.42 11.22 4.76
CA LYS A 30 -14.12 12.66 4.89
C LYS A 30 -12.75 12.94 5.56
N PRO A 31 -12.42 12.37 6.74
CA PRO A 31 -11.13 12.61 7.36
C PRO A 31 -9.97 12.01 6.57
N ILE A 32 -10.15 10.86 5.91
CA ILE A 32 -9.14 10.27 5.01
C ILE A 32 -8.90 11.19 3.81
N LEU A 33 -9.96 11.63 3.12
CA LEU A 33 -9.90 12.52 1.96
C LEU A 33 -9.17 13.82 2.29
N LYS A 34 -9.52 14.46 3.41
CA LYS A 34 -8.88 15.71 3.83
C LYS A 34 -7.37 15.53 4.05
N LEU A 35 -6.98 14.41 4.65
CA LEU A 35 -5.59 14.11 4.93
C LEU A 35 -4.81 13.79 3.64
N VAL A 36 -5.37 12.97 2.75
CA VAL A 36 -4.78 12.67 1.44
C VAL A 36 -4.64 13.94 0.61
N LEU A 37 -5.66 14.81 0.57
CA LEU A 37 -5.62 16.07 -0.19
C LEU A 37 -4.50 16.99 0.30
N ILE A 38 -4.38 17.18 1.62
CA ILE A 38 -3.38 18.09 2.20
C ILE A 38 -1.96 17.53 2.07
N PHE A 39 -1.74 16.26 2.39
CA PHE A 39 -0.38 15.72 2.49
C PHE A 39 0.12 15.11 1.18
N LEU A 40 -0.74 14.44 0.41
CA LEU A 40 -0.34 13.74 -0.81
C LEU A 40 -0.76 14.52 -2.05
N GLY A 41 -1.97 15.06 -2.06
CA GLY A 41 -2.52 15.84 -3.17
C GLY A 41 -1.68 17.07 -3.50
N ILE A 42 -1.25 17.84 -2.49
CA ILE A 42 -0.37 19.01 -2.71
C ILE A 42 0.94 18.60 -3.39
N ILE A 43 1.59 17.53 -2.93
CA ILE A 43 2.86 17.07 -3.53
C ILE A 43 2.64 16.56 -4.96
N LEU A 44 1.54 15.85 -5.22
CA LEU A 44 1.18 15.41 -6.57
C LEU A 44 0.94 16.61 -7.50
N VAL A 45 0.26 17.66 -7.03
CA VAL A 45 0.04 18.89 -7.80
C VAL A 45 1.37 19.61 -8.05
N LEU A 46 2.25 19.72 -7.05
CA LEU A 46 3.58 20.31 -7.24
C LEU A 46 4.41 19.52 -8.26
N ALA A 47 4.37 18.20 -8.23
CA ALA A 47 5.02 17.35 -9.22
C ALA A 47 4.42 17.53 -10.61
N PHE A 48 3.09 17.61 -10.73
CA PHE A 48 2.42 17.91 -11.99
C PHE A 48 2.84 19.28 -12.55
N LEU A 49 2.83 20.33 -11.73
CA LEU A 49 3.23 21.68 -12.13
C LEU A 49 4.70 21.72 -12.54
N PHE A 50 5.59 21.10 -11.76
CA PHE A 50 7.00 21.01 -12.10
C PHE A 50 7.22 20.35 -13.46
N ASN A 51 6.62 19.19 -13.69
CA ASN A 51 6.73 18.47 -14.98
C ASN A 51 6.11 19.27 -16.12
N SER A 52 4.97 19.93 -15.90
CA SER A 52 4.31 20.72 -16.95
C SER A 52 5.09 21.97 -17.32
N ILE A 53 5.59 22.72 -16.33
CA ILE A 53 6.40 23.92 -16.55
C ILE A 53 7.69 23.55 -17.26
N THR A 54 8.43 22.56 -16.76
CA THR A 54 9.68 22.11 -17.39
C THR A 54 9.48 21.62 -18.82
N LEU A 55 8.39 20.92 -19.09
CA LEU A 55 8.04 20.49 -20.45
C LEU A 55 7.74 21.67 -21.40
N ILE A 56 7.17 22.77 -20.89
CA ILE A 56 6.84 23.97 -21.67
C ILE A 56 8.09 24.85 -21.88
N THR A 57 8.94 24.98 -20.86
CA THR A 57 10.00 26.00 -20.86
C THR A 57 11.37 25.47 -21.24
N ASP A 58 11.63 24.16 -21.13
CA ASP A 58 12.92 23.56 -21.48
C ASP A 58 12.81 22.75 -22.78
N GLU A 59 13.36 23.31 -23.87
CA GLU A 59 13.36 22.67 -25.18
C GLU A 59 14.05 21.30 -25.19
N ARG A 60 15.07 21.08 -24.34
CA ARG A 60 15.77 19.80 -24.27
C ARG A 60 14.85 18.72 -23.72
N ILE A 61 14.12 19.06 -22.65
CA ILE A 61 13.12 18.16 -22.05
C ILE A 61 12.01 17.90 -23.05
N PHE A 62 11.47 18.95 -23.68
CA PHE A 62 10.42 18.79 -24.69
C PHE A 62 10.87 17.91 -25.86
N ASN A 63 12.06 18.13 -26.42
CA ASN A 63 12.58 17.34 -27.54
C ASN A 63 12.73 15.85 -27.17
N ILE A 64 13.24 15.56 -25.97
CA ILE A 64 13.37 14.18 -25.51
C ILE A 64 11.99 13.56 -25.28
N MET A 65 11.06 14.26 -24.61
CA MET A 65 9.74 13.74 -24.25
C MET A 65 8.77 13.68 -25.44
N SER A 66 8.98 14.45 -26.49
CA SER A 66 8.14 14.46 -27.70
C SER A 66 8.61 13.48 -28.76
N ASN A 67 9.90 13.10 -28.80
CA ASN A 67 10.44 12.19 -29.82
C ASN A 67 10.62 10.75 -29.26
N PRO A 68 9.83 9.77 -29.73
CA PRO A 68 9.91 8.39 -29.24
C PRO A 68 11.29 7.74 -29.31
N LEU A 69 12.11 8.09 -30.32
CA LEU A 69 13.47 7.57 -30.46
C LEU A 69 14.37 8.10 -29.34
N LEU A 70 14.24 9.39 -29.00
CA LEU A 70 15.00 10.02 -27.92
C LEU A 70 14.55 9.52 -26.54
N ILE A 71 13.25 9.24 -26.34
CA ILE A 71 12.75 8.57 -25.13
C ILE A 71 13.45 7.21 -24.95
N GLY A 72 13.57 6.42 -26.02
CA GLY A 72 14.27 5.13 -25.99
C GLY A 72 15.73 5.27 -25.57
N GLN A 73 16.44 6.25 -26.15
CA GLN A 73 17.84 6.54 -25.79
C GLN A 73 18.00 7.06 -24.36
N TYR A 74 17.05 7.86 -23.87
CA TYR A 74 17.00 8.31 -22.48
C TYR A 74 16.81 7.12 -21.51
N ASN A 75 15.86 6.22 -21.80
CA ASN A 75 15.60 5.04 -20.97
C ASN A 75 16.80 4.07 -20.94
N GLN A 76 17.62 4.05 -21.98
CA GLN A 76 18.87 3.29 -22.05
C GLN A 76 20.07 4.02 -21.41
N GLY A 77 19.89 5.25 -20.92
CA GLY A 77 20.93 6.08 -20.32
C GLY A 77 21.94 6.66 -21.31
N THR A 78 21.65 6.61 -22.62
CA THR A 78 22.52 7.17 -23.68
C THR A 78 22.40 8.69 -23.74
N ILE A 79 21.18 9.23 -23.53
CA ILE A 79 20.92 10.65 -23.35
C ILE A 79 20.50 10.88 -21.90
N LYS A 80 20.96 11.99 -21.31
CA LYS A 80 20.59 12.40 -19.95
C LYS A 80 19.74 13.66 -19.99
N LEU A 81 18.77 13.73 -19.08
CA LEU A 81 18.06 14.97 -18.81
C LEU A 81 18.97 15.97 -18.09
N PRO A 82 18.63 17.27 -18.11
CA PRO A 82 19.29 18.23 -17.25
C PRO A 82 19.28 17.79 -15.79
N ILE A 83 20.43 17.85 -15.11
CA ILE A 83 20.58 17.33 -13.74
C ILE A 83 19.58 17.92 -12.74
N TYR A 84 19.15 19.17 -12.95
CA TYR A 84 18.16 19.82 -12.09
C TYR A 84 16.80 19.12 -12.14
N TYR A 85 16.42 18.54 -13.29
CA TYR A 85 15.17 17.82 -13.46
C TYR A 85 15.14 16.57 -12.58
N ASP A 86 16.23 15.80 -12.61
CA ASP A 86 16.38 14.60 -11.79
C ASP A 86 16.39 14.95 -10.30
N ILE A 87 17.16 15.97 -9.89
CA ILE A 87 17.24 16.41 -8.49
C ILE A 87 15.86 16.80 -7.96
N VAL A 88 15.11 17.63 -8.69
CA VAL A 88 13.78 18.07 -8.23
C VAL A 88 12.78 16.92 -8.25
N SER A 89 12.77 16.08 -9.28
CA SER A 89 11.88 14.92 -9.37
C SER A 89 12.12 13.92 -8.25
N ILE A 90 13.39 13.59 -7.96
CA ILE A 90 13.77 12.72 -6.85
C ILE A 90 13.36 13.35 -5.52
N SER A 91 13.61 14.65 -5.33
CA SER A 91 13.24 15.37 -4.11
C SER A 91 11.74 15.31 -3.85
N LEU A 92 10.90 15.54 -4.87
CA LEU A 92 9.44 15.45 -4.76
C LEU A 92 8.98 14.03 -4.41
N ASN A 93 9.58 13.00 -5.01
CA ASN A 93 9.28 11.59 -4.70
C ASN A 93 9.68 11.23 -3.26
N ILE A 94 10.82 11.73 -2.77
CA ILE A 94 11.27 11.54 -1.40
C ILE A 94 10.28 12.20 -0.43
N VAL A 95 9.87 13.45 -0.69
CA VAL A 95 8.87 14.15 0.13
C VAL A 95 7.54 13.39 0.12
N TYR A 96 7.07 12.96 -1.05
CA TYR A 96 5.86 12.14 -1.19
C TYR A 96 5.94 10.87 -0.34
N PHE A 97 7.06 10.14 -0.40
CA PHE A 97 7.27 8.92 0.36
C PHE A 97 7.16 9.15 1.88
N PHE A 98 7.83 10.18 2.40
CA PHE A 98 7.77 10.51 3.83
C PHE A 98 6.36 10.93 4.27
N LEU A 99 5.66 11.71 3.45
CA LEU A 99 4.28 12.09 3.75
C LEU A 99 3.30 10.91 3.65
N ALA A 100 3.47 10.03 2.66
CA ALA A 100 2.67 8.80 2.54
C ALA A 100 2.86 7.88 3.75
N LEU A 101 4.10 7.75 4.24
CA LEU A 101 4.39 7.01 5.45
C LEU A 101 3.73 7.66 6.68
N PHE A 102 3.77 8.98 6.78
CA PHE A 102 3.13 9.74 7.86
C PHE A 102 1.62 9.54 7.89
N VAL A 103 0.97 9.62 6.73
CA VAL A 103 -0.45 9.32 6.55
C VAL A 103 -0.75 7.87 6.95
N GLY A 104 0.06 6.92 6.47
CA GLY A 104 -0.12 5.49 6.73
C GLY A 104 -0.04 5.13 8.21
N VAL A 105 1.00 5.58 8.92
CA VAL A 105 1.14 5.32 10.36
C VAL A 105 0.03 5.96 11.18
N GLY A 106 -0.38 7.19 10.85
CA GLY A 106 -1.49 7.87 11.50
C GLY A 106 -2.79 7.08 11.38
N LEU A 107 -3.09 6.58 10.17
CA LEU A 107 -4.28 5.80 9.89
C LEU A 107 -4.26 4.42 10.57
N ILE A 108 -3.12 3.71 10.54
CA ILE A 108 -2.98 2.44 11.26
C ILE A 108 -3.19 2.65 12.76
N ALA A 109 -2.50 3.62 13.36
CA ALA A 109 -2.52 3.84 14.80
C ALA A 109 -3.89 4.28 15.32
N VAL A 110 -4.64 5.11 14.57
CA VAL A 110 -6.00 5.52 14.98
C VAL A 110 -7.03 4.41 14.77
N SER A 111 -6.95 3.66 13.67
CA SER A 111 -7.91 2.59 13.33
C SER A 111 -7.77 1.36 14.23
N LEU A 112 -6.62 1.20 14.90
CA LEU A 112 -6.43 0.22 15.97
C LEU A 112 -7.17 0.60 17.27
N LYS A 113 -7.55 1.86 17.46
CA LYS A 113 -8.15 2.38 18.70
C LYS A 113 -9.63 2.67 18.58
N LYS A 114 -10.07 3.14 17.40
CA LYS A 114 -11.44 3.64 17.18
C LYS A 114 -11.95 3.25 15.80
N ASP A 115 -13.24 2.95 15.73
CA ASP A 115 -13.96 2.66 14.49
C ASP A 115 -14.33 3.91 13.68
N LYS A 116 -14.50 5.05 14.36
CA LYS A 116 -14.74 6.36 13.76
C LYS A 116 -13.72 7.35 14.31
N PHE A 117 -13.10 8.12 13.43
CA PHE A 117 -12.03 9.05 13.81
C PHE A 117 -12.11 10.34 12.99
N SER A 118 -11.46 11.39 13.49
CA SER A 118 -11.33 12.70 12.86
C SER A 118 -9.97 12.86 12.18
N TYR A 119 -9.84 13.86 11.30
CA TYR A 119 -8.56 14.14 10.65
C TYR A 119 -7.46 14.53 11.66
N LYS A 120 -7.85 15.21 12.76
CA LYS A 120 -6.93 15.63 13.82
C LYS A 120 -6.35 14.41 14.54
N GLU A 121 -7.17 13.40 14.81
CA GLU A 121 -6.71 12.18 15.46
C GLU A 121 -5.75 11.38 14.57
N ILE A 122 -5.99 11.32 13.26
CA ILE A 122 -5.02 10.72 12.32
C ILE A 122 -3.68 11.47 12.40
N LEU A 123 -3.73 12.81 12.36
CA LEU A 123 -2.55 13.67 12.42
C LEU A 123 -1.76 13.49 13.73
N GLU A 124 -2.45 13.50 14.88
CA GLU A 124 -1.85 13.35 16.20
C GLU A 124 -1.22 11.97 16.39
N ASN A 125 -1.92 10.91 15.97
CA ASN A 125 -1.37 9.56 16.00
C ASN A 125 -0.20 9.39 15.02
N GLY A 126 -0.26 10.07 13.87
CA GLY A 126 0.84 10.17 12.92
C GLY A 126 2.08 10.76 13.59
N LYS A 127 1.98 11.99 14.09
CA LYS A 127 3.07 12.71 14.77
C LYS A 127 3.68 11.91 15.92
N THR A 128 2.83 11.31 16.75
CA THR A 128 3.27 10.56 17.94
C THR A 128 4.09 9.32 17.58
N ASN A 129 3.73 8.62 16.50
CA ASN A 129 4.32 7.33 16.17
C ASN A 129 5.30 7.38 14.99
N TYR A 130 5.40 8.51 14.29
CA TYR A 130 6.08 8.61 12.99
C TYR A 130 7.51 8.09 13.00
N TRP A 131 8.39 8.67 13.81
CA TRP A 131 9.81 8.30 13.83
C TRP A 131 10.04 6.87 14.28
N ARG A 132 9.25 6.42 15.26
CA ARG A 132 9.29 5.05 15.76
C ARG A 132 8.88 4.05 14.67
N TYR A 133 7.84 4.39 13.91
CA TYR A 133 7.36 3.57 12.79
C TYR A 133 8.28 3.64 11.56
N PHE A 134 8.92 4.78 11.32
CA PHE A 134 9.92 4.94 10.28
C PHE A 134 11.12 4.02 10.51
N GLY A 135 11.69 4.02 11.73
CA GLY A 135 12.75 3.09 12.10
C GLY A 135 12.32 1.62 11.99
N PHE A 136 11.08 1.30 12.40
CA PHE A 136 10.49 -0.03 12.19
C PHE A 136 10.44 -0.41 10.70
N THR A 137 9.99 0.52 9.84
CA THR A 137 9.84 0.28 8.40
C THR A 137 11.20 0.04 7.74
N ILE A 138 12.24 0.81 8.11
CA ILE A 138 13.61 0.59 7.62
C ILE A 138 14.08 -0.82 7.97
N VAL A 139 14.00 -1.21 9.25
CA VAL A 139 14.50 -2.50 9.71
C VAL A 139 13.77 -3.67 9.03
N VAL A 140 12.44 -3.59 8.92
CA VAL A 140 11.65 -4.63 8.25
C VAL A 140 11.95 -4.70 6.76
N THR A 141 12.10 -3.55 6.09
CA THR A 141 12.43 -3.51 4.66
C THR A 141 13.79 -4.13 4.39
N ILE A 142 14.81 -3.81 5.21
CA ILE A 142 16.15 -4.41 5.09
C ILE A 142 16.08 -5.94 5.27
N PHE A 143 15.37 -6.43 6.30
CA PHE A 143 15.23 -7.88 6.49
C PHE A 143 14.54 -8.57 5.30
N ILE A 144 13.47 -7.97 4.78
CA ILE A 144 12.76 -8.51 3.62
C ILE A 144 13.67 -8.50 2.39
N MET A 145 14.38 -7.40 2.11
CA MET A 145 15.31 -7.29 0.98
C MET A 145 16.43 -8.33 1.07
N LEU A 146 17.04 -8.52 2.24
CA LEU A 146 18.08 -9.55 2.45
C LEU A 146 17.54 -10.97 2.21
N LEU A 147 16.30 -11.24 2.64
CA LEU A 147 15.68 -12.55 2.39
C LEU A 147 15.45 -12.80 0.90
N PHE A 148 14.95 -11.80 0.16
CA PHE A 148 14.76 -11.90 -1.28
C PHE A 148 16.08 -11.95 -2.07
N LEU A 149 17.13 -11.27 -1.58
CA LEU A 149 18.47 -11.33 -2.15
C LEU A 149 19.08 -12.73 -2.02
N LEU A 150 18.83 -13.40 -0.88
CA LEU A 150 19.29 -14.76 -0.66
C LEU A 150 18.50 -15.75 -1.54
N LEU A 151 17.16 -15.74 -1.45
CA LEU A 151 16.25 -16.62 -2.21
C LEU A 151 14.81 -16.06 -2.23
N ILE A 152 14.11 -16.21 -3.36
CA ILE A 152 12.72 -15.73 -3.52
C ILE A 152 11.75 -16.41 -2.53
N ILE A 153 11.84 -17.74 -2.39
CA ILE A 153 10.91 -18.54 -1.58
C ILE A 153 10.90 -18.11 -0.09
N PRO A 154 12.05 -18.03 0.63
CA PRO A 154 12.05 -17.55 2.01
C PRO A 154 11.62 -16.09 2.12
N GLY A 155 11.93 -15.23 1.13
CA GLY A 155 11.39 -13.86 1.06
C GLY A 155 9.86 -13.82 1.16
N VAL A 156 9.18 -14.62 0.34
CA VAL A 156 7.71 -14.73 0.37
C VAL A 156 7.20 -15.30 1.70
N ILE A 157 7.82 -16.38 2.20
CA ILE A 157 7.39 -17.02 3.46
C ILE A 157 7.40 -16.04 4.63
N PHE A 158 8.48 -15.27 4.78
CA PHE A 158 8.63 -14.30 5.87
C PHE A 158 7.80 -13.04 5.66
N ALA A 159 7.61 -12.58 4.42
CA ALA A 159 6.68 -11.49 4.13
C ALA A 159 5.27 -11.80 4.62
N VAL A 160 4.78 -13.04 4.40
CA VAL A 160 3.48 -13.49 4.91
C VAL A 160 3.49 -13.57 6.44
N TYR A 161 4.57 -14.06 7.07
CA TYR A 161 4.66 -14.09 8.54
C TYR A 161 4.66 -12.69 9.17
N TRP A 162 5.17 -11.68 8.47
CA TRP A 162 5.32 -10.32 9.00
C TRP A 162 4.24 -9.34 8.53
N VAL A 163 3.22 -9.82 7.81
CA VAL A 163 2.11 -8.98 7.30
C VAL A 163 1.42 -8.16 8.40
N PHE A 164 1.35 -8.68 9.63
CA PHE A 164 0.74 -7.99 10.77
C PHE A 164 1.73 -7.27 11.69
N ALA A 165 3.03 -7.27 11.37
CA ALA A 165 4.06 -6.75 12.27
C ALA A 165 3.88 -5.27 12.59
N ALA A 166 3.46 -4.46 11.60
CA ALA A 166 3.14 -3.04 11.78
C ALA A 166 2.02 -2.82 12.82
N TYR A 167 0.96 -3.63 12.76
CA TYR A 167 -0.19 -3.53 13.66
C TYR A 167 0.18 -3.96 15.07
N VAL A 168 0.92 -5.06 15.21
CA VAL A 168 1.43 -5.51 16.51
C VAL A 168 2.33 -4.45 17.15
N PHE A 169 3.24 -3.87 16.36
CA PHE A 169 4.19 -2.87 16.81
C PHE A 169 3.49 -1.63 17.40
N LEU A 170 2.48 -1.12 16.70
CA LEU A 170 1.74 0.08 17.11
C LEU A 170 0.74 -0.21 18.22
N GLU A 171 0.08 -1.38 18.22
CA GLU A 171 -0.89 -1.73 19.25
C GLU A 171 -0.22 -2.02 20.59
N LYS A 172 0.85 -2.83 20.61
CA LYS A 172 1.48 -3.29 21.86
C LYS A 172 2.68 -2.45 22.29
N LYS A 173 3.09 -1.46 21.49
CA LYS A 173 4.30 -0.66 21.72
C LYS A 173 5.54 -1.54 21.99
N GLN A 174 5.66 -2.67 21.31
CA GLN A 174 6.77 -3.62 21.47
C GLN A 174 8.04 -3.20 20.71
N LYS A 175 9.18 -3.84 21.03
CA LYS A 175 10.39 -3.72 20.21
C LYS A 175 10.13 -4.32 18.82
N ILE A 176 10.92 -3.90 17.83
CA ILE A 176 10.73 -4.31 16.41
C ILE A 176 10.72 -5.84 16.29
N ILE A 177 11.74 -6.51 16.84
CA ILE A 177 11.90 -7.97 16.76
C ILE A 177 10.74 -8.70 17.45
N ASP A 178 10.29 -8.21 18.61
CA ASP A 178 9.17 -8.83 19.33
C ASP A 178 7.88 -8.74 18.52
N SER A 179 7.68 -7.64 17.81
CA SER A 179 6.52 -7.44 16.92
C SER A 179 6.53 -8.41 15.74
N LEU A 180 7.71 -8.69 15.18
CA LEU A 180 7.89 -9.68 14.11
C LEU A 180 7.62 -11.11 14.60
N LYS A 181 8.14 -11.47 15.78
CA LYS A 181 7.90 -12.77 16.41
C LYS A 181 6.41 -12.99 16.70
N GLU A 182 5.74 -11.96 17.22
CA GLU A 182 4.32 -12.03 17.52
C GLU A 182 3.46 -12.10 16.25
N SER A 183 3.78 -11.32 15.21
CA SER A 183 3.12 -11.46 13.90
C SER A 183 3.26 -12.89 13.36
N LYS A 184 4.47 -13.45 13.39
CA LYS A 184 4.72 -14.84 12.99
C LYS A 184 3.88 -15.80 13.83
N ARG A 185 3.77 -15.61 15.14
CA ARG A 185 2.95 -16.44 16.03
C ARG A 185 1.46 -16.41 15.65
N ILE A 186 0.94 -15.24 15.29
CA ILE A 186 -0.45 -15.05 14.84
C ILE A 186 -0.70 -15.77 13.51
N VAL A 187 0.24 -15.68 12.56
CA VAL A 187 0.10 -16.24 11.21
C VAL A 187 0.41 -17.75 11.16
N LYS A 188 1.31 -18.27 12.00
CA LYS A 188 1.92 -19.63 11.88
C LYS A 188 0.92 -20.75 11.60
N LYS A 189 -0.20 -20.79 12.33
CA LYS A 189 -1.20 -21.87 12.20
C LYS A 189 -2.10 -21.74 10.96
N ARG A 190 -2.15 -20.55 10.34
CA ARG A 190 -3.10 -20.18 9.27
C ARG A 190 -2.38 -19.52 8.11
N TRP A 191 -1.12 -19.89 7.87
CA TRP A 191 -0.25 -19.24 6.90
C TRP A 191 -0.86 -19.22 5.49
N TRP A 192 -1.36 -20.35 5.00
CA TRP A 192 -2.02 -20.46 3.68
C TRP A 192 -3.25 -19.58 3.55
N LYS A 193 -4.03 -19.44 4.63
CA LYS A 193 -5.19 -18.55 4.64
C LYS A 193 -4.76 -17.08 4.55
N THR A 194 -3.73 -16.71 5.32
CA THR A 194 -3.14 -15.37 5.25
C THR A 194 -2.59 -15.08 3.86
N PHE A 195 -1.80 -15.98 3.30
CA PHE A 195 -1.27 -15.86 1.94
C PHE A 195 -2.39 -15.72 0.89
N GLY A 196 -3.39 -16.60 0.92
CA GLY A 196 -4.53 -16.55 0.00
C GLY A 196 -5.33 -15.25 0.11
N TYR A 197 -5.54 -14.72 1.32
CA TYR A 197 -6.24 -13.44 1.49
C TYR A 197 -5.43 -12.25 0.98
N MET A 198 -4.10 -12.30 1.09
CA MET A 198 -3.22 -11.30 0.48
C MET A 198 -3.29 -11.32 -1.04
N ILE A 199 -3.32 -12.52 -1.64
CA ILE A 199 -3.52 -12.68 -3.09
C ILE A 199 -4.88 -12.14 -3.50
N LEU A 200 -5.96 -12.54 -2.81
CA LEU A 200 -7.31 -12.07 -3.14
C LEU A 200 -7.43 -10.54 -3.05
N PHE A 201 -6.86 -9.92 -2.00
CA PHE A 201 -6.81 -8.46 -1.90
C PHE A 201 -6.01 -7.85 -3.06
N GLY A 202 -4.87 -8.46 -3.42
CA GLY A 202 -4.06 -8.06 -4.57
C GLY A 202 -4.84 -8.12 -5.89
N LEU A 203 -5.61 -9.19 -6.12
CA LEU A 203 -6.46 -9.35 -7.31
C LEU A 203 -7.58 -8.30 -7.37
N VAL A 204 -8.22 -8.01 -6.24
CA VAL A 204 -9.24 -6.94 -6.16
C VAL A 204 -8.60 -5.58 -6.47
N THR A 205 -7.42 -5.32 -5.92
CA THR A 205 -6.67 -4.09 -6.18
C THR A 205 -6.24 -3.99 -7.64
N LEU A 206 -5.78 -5.09 -8.24
CA LEU A 206 -5.43 -5.17 -9.66
C LEU A 206 -6.63 -4.87 -10.55
N ALA A 207 -7.78 -5.49 -10.27
CA ALA A 207 -9.02 -5.23 -11.01
C ALA A 207 -9.43 -3.75 -10.92
N PHE A 208 -9.36 -3.16 -9.72
CA PHE A 208 -9.62 -1.73 -9.53
C PHE A 208 -8.66 -0.84 -10.33
N VAL A 209 -7.35 -1.14 -10.29
CA VAL A 209 -6.32 -0.40 -11.03
C VAL A 209 -6.55 -0.50 -12.55
N LEU A 210 -6.89 -1.67 -13.06
CA LEU A 210 -7.17 -1.87 -14.49
C LEU A 210 -8.40 -1.08 -14.94
N ILE A 211 -9.49 -1.11 -14.17
CA ILE A 211 -10.70 -0.32 -14.44
C ILE A 211 -10.37 1.18 -14.40
N LEU A 212 -9.63 1.63 -13.39
CA LEU A 212 -9.23 3.03 -13.29
C LEU A 212 -8.35 3.45 -14.47
N SER A 213 -7.49 2.55 -14.97
CA SER A 213 -6.59 2.84 -16.11
C SER A 213 -7.33 3.11 -17.42
N ILE A 214 -8.61 2.72 -17.53
CA ILE A 214 -9.45 3.02 -18.70
C ILE A 214 -9.56 4.54 -18.92
N ILE A 215 -9.52 5.35 -17.85
CA ILE A 215 -9.54 6.82 -17.96
C ILE A 215 -8.35 7.38 -18.76
N LYS A 216 -7.24 6.62 -18.83
CA LYS A 216 -6.02 7.02 -19.55
C LYS A 216 -6.10 6.74 -21.05
N LEU A 217 -7.01 5.88 -21.51
CA LEU A 217 -7.07 5.44 -22.91
C LEU A 217 -7.23 6.57 -23.94
N PRO A 218 -8.10 7.60 -23.73
CA PRO A 218 -8.29 8.66 -24.72
C PRO A 218 -7.01 9.40 -25.10
N ILE A 219 -6.02 9.46 -24.20
CA ILE A 219 -4.72 10.10 -24.44
C ILE A 219 -3.62 9.06 -24.65
N GLY A 220 -3.68 7.94 -23.94
CA GLY A 220 -2.70 6.86 -24.02
C GLY A 220 -2.65 6.20 -25.39
N ILE A 221 -3.80 6.00 -26.06
CA ILE A 221 -3.83 5.41 -27.41
C ILE A 221 -3.14 6.32 -28.43
N PRO A 222 -3.47 7.63 -28.56
CA PRO A 222 -2.72 8.54 -29.44
C PRO A 222 -1.22 8.57 -29.16
N VAL A 223 -0.81 8.62 -27.88
CA VAL A 223 0.60 8.58 -27.49
C VAL A 223 1.27 7.28 -27.94
N LEU A 224 0.61 6.13 -27.76
CA LEU A 224 1.11 4.83 -28.22
C LEU A 224 1.27 4.80 -29.74
N LEU A 225 0.29 5.28 -30.50
CA LEU A 225 0.35 5.33 -31.96
C LEU A 225 1.51 6.22 -32.46
N LYS A 226 1.72 7.38 -31.82
CA LYS A 226 2.88 8.25 -32.08
C LYS A 226 4.19 7.54 -31.80
N THR A 227 4.25 6.79 -30.70
CA THR A 227 5.42 6.01 -30.29
C THR A 227 5.77 4.93 -31.32
N ILE A 228 4.79 4.12 -31.72
CA ILE A 228 4.99 3.02 -32.68
C ILE A 228 5.37 3.56 -34.07
N SER A 229 4.76 4.67 -34.49
CA SER A 229 5.08 5.32 -35.77
C SER A 229 6.36 6.16 -35.74
N SER A 230 7.08 6.19 -34.62
CA SER A 230 8.27 7.04 -34.41
C SER A 230 8.04 8.51 -34.76
N SER A 231 6.81 8.99 -34.57
CA SER A 231 6.42 10.37 -34.87
C SER A 231 6.31 11.19 -33.59
N ASN A 232 6.58 12.49 -33.70
CA ASN A 232 6.60 13.37 -32.54
C ASN A 232 5.21 13.45 -31.88
N ILE A 233 5.22 13.37 -30.56
CA ILE A 233 4.07 13.54 -29.66
C ILE A 233 3.87 15.04 -29.43
N SER A 234 2.65 15.53 -29.61
CA SER A 234 2.36 16.94 -29.43
C SER A 234 2.40 17.34 -27.95
N LEU A 235 2.71 18.62 -27.68
CA LEU A 235 2.70 19.17 -26.32
C LEU A 235 1.36 18.95 -25.62
N GLY A 236 0.24 19.12 -26.32
CA GLY A 236 -1.10 18.89 -25.77
C GLY A 236 -1.32 17.44 -25.31
N LEU A 237 -0.83 16.44 -26.06
CA LEU A 237 -0.93 15.04 -25.65
C LEU A 237 -0.04 14.74 -24.43
N LEU A 238 1.15 15.34 -24.35
CA LEU A 238 2.05 15.18 -23.21
C LEU A 238 1.45 15.80 -21.94
N LEU A 239 0.99 17.05 -22.00
CA LEU A 239 0.34 17.73 -20.88
C LEU A 239 -0.95 17.01 -20.45
N GLY A 240 -1.71 16.50 -21.42
CA GLY A 240 -2.86 15.66 -21.16
C GLY A 240 -2.49 14.37 -20.42
N SER A 241 -1.40 13.71 -20.81
CA SER A 241 -0.90 12.51 -20.13
C SER A 241 -0.50 12.80 -18.69
N LEU A 242 0.22 13.89 -18.43
CA LEU A 242 0.57 14.35 -17.08
C LEU A 242 -0.67 14.61 -16.23
N THR A 243 -1.70 15.23 -16.81
CA THR A 243 -2.97 15.51 -16.12
C THR A 243 -3.70 14.22 -15.72
N LEU A 244 -3.78 13.24 -16.62
CA LEU A 244 -4.40 11.95 -16.31
C LEU A 244 -3.58 11.13 -15.30
N ASN A 245 -2.25 11.26 -15.29
CA ASN A 245 -1.40 10.64 -14.27
C ASN A 245 -1.67 11.26 -12.89
N LEU A 246 -1.75 12.59 -12.78
CA LEU A 246 -2.13 13.27 -11.54
C LEU A 246 -3.46 12.74 -10.98
N ILE A 247 -4.50 12.68 -11.81
CA ILE A 247 -5.83 12.21 -11.40
C ILE A 247 -5.75 10.74 -10.95
N TYR A 248 -5.07 9.91 -11.74
CA TYR A 248 -4.89 8.48 -11.45
C TYR A 248 -4.16 8.27 -10.10
N ASP A 249 -3.01 8.92 -9.90
CA ASP A 249 -2.20 8.76 -8.68
C ASP A 249 -2.96 9.27 -7.45
N PHE A 250 -3.73 10.35 -7.60
CA PHE A 250 -4.58 10.86 -6.53
C PHE A 250 -5.67 9.85 -6.14
N VAL A 251 -6.36 9.24 -7.11
CA VAL A 251 -7.39 8.22 -6.84
C VAL A 251 -6.78 6.97 -6.20
N ILE A 252 -5.61 6.52 -6.68
CA ILE A 252 -4.88 5.40 -6.07
C ILE A 252 -4.54 5.70 -4.61
N ALA A 253 -3.95 6.87 -4.33
CA ALA A 253 -3.60 7.27 -2.97
C ALA A 253 -4.81 7.39 -2.04
N LEU A 254 -5.97 7.82 -2.57
CA LEU A 254 -7.21 8.01 -1.83
C LEU A 254 -7.95 6.70 -1.52
N VAL A 255 -7.84 5.70 -2.40
CA VAL A 255 -8.62 4.46 -2.32
C VAL A 255 -7.75 3.29 -1.86
N VAL A 256 -6.68 2.98 -2.59
CA VAL A 256 -5.93 1.72 -2.42
C VAL A 256 -5.24 1.66 -1.06
N THR A 257 -4.47 2.70 -0.71
CA THR A 257 -3.68 2.72 0.53
C THR A 257 -4.55 2.64 1.79
N PRO A 258 -5.61 3.46 1.97
CA PRO A 258 -6.49 3.34 3.13
C PRO A 258 -7.23 2.00 3.17
N MET A 259 -7.70 1.50 2.02
CA MET A 259 -8.39 0.22 1.95
C MET A 259 -7.48 -0.93 2.39
N PHE A 260 -6.22 -0.94 1.94
CA PHE A 260 -5.24 -1.95 2.35
C PHE A 260 -4.97 -1.90 3.85
N ILE A 261 -4.77 -0.69 4.39
CA ILE A 261 -4.52 -0.49 5.82
C ILE A 261 -5.70 -1.01 6.66
N LEU A 262 -6.93 -0.66 6.30
CA LEU A 262 -8.13 -1.05 7.04
C LEU A 262 -8.41 -2.55 6.89
N PHE A 263 -8.21 -3.12 5.70
CA PHE A 263 -8.33 -4.56 5.46
C PHE A 263 -7.37 -5.36 6.32
N LEU A 264 -6.08 -5.02 6.29
CA LEU A 264 -5.09 -5.70 7.11
C LEU A 264 -5.34 -5.51 8.61
N LYS A 265 -5.83 -4.34 9.04
CA LYS A 265 -6.22 -4.09 10.42
C LYS A 265 -7.37 -4.99 10.87
N ASN A 266 -8.43 -5.08 10.06
CA ASN A 266 -9.57 -5.93 10.36
C ASN A 266 -9.16 -7.42 10.34
N PHE A 267 -8.33 -7.82 9.38
CA PHE A 267 -7.80 -9.17 9.30
C PHE A 267 -6.92 -9.51 10.51
N TYR A 268 -6.09 -8.57 10.95
CA TYR A 268 -5.27 -8.69 12.15
C TYR A 268 -6.10 -8.97 13.40
N PHE A 269 -7.17 -8.20 13.63
CA PHE A 269 -8.03 -8.40 14.80
C PHE A 269 -8.72 -9.77 14.80
N GLU A 270 -9.24 -10.21 13.66
CA GLU A 270 -9.87 -11.53 13.57
C GLU A 270 -8.87 -12.66 13.82
N MET A 271 -7.66 -12.57 13.24
CA MET A 271 -6.59 -13.54 13.46
C MET A 271 -6.14 -13.56 14.93
N LYS A 272 -5.93 -12.39 15.54
CA LYS A 272 -5.55 -12.26 16.95
C LYS A 272 -6.61 -12.85 17.89
N ASN A 273 -7.88 -12.58 17.66
CA ASN A 273 -8.98 -13.07 18.48
C ASN A 273 -9.12 -14.60 18.39
N SER A 274 -8.97 -15.16 17.19
CA SER A 274 -8.99 -16.61 16.98
C SER A 274 -7.89 -17.35 17.76
N VAL A 275 -6.71 -16.74 17.91
CA VAL A 275 -5.59 -17.31 18.67
C VAL A 275 -5.87 -17.30 20.17
N LYS A 276 -6.56 -16.29 20.71
CA LYS A 276 -6.93 -16.23 22.14
C LYS A 276 -8.01 -17.26 22.52
N GLU A 277 -8.91 -17.59 21.60
CA GLU A 277 -9.98 -18.57 21.83
C GLU A 277 -9.49 -20.03 21.85
N SER A 278 -8.40 -20.35 21.13
CA SER A 278 -7.89 -21.73 20.99
C SER A 278 -7.52 -22.41 22.32
N PRO A 279 -6.71 -21.82 23.22
CA PRO A 279 -6.34 -22.47 24.49
C PRO A 279 -7.54 -22.73 25.42
N LYS A 280 -8.55 -21.84 25.42
CA LYS A 280 -9.75 -21.99 26.26
C LYS A 280 -10.58 -23.21 25.84
N LYS A 281 -10.76 -23.43 24.53
CA LYS A 281 -11.49 -24.59 23.99
C LYS A 281 -10.74 -25.91 24.24
N ASP A 282 -9.41 -25.90 24.14
CA ASP A 282 -8.60 -27.07 24.42
C ASP A 282 -8.72 -27.50 25.89
N LEU A 283 -8.76 -26.54 26.82
CA LEU A 283 -8.98 -26.80 28.25
C LEU A 283 -10.41 -27.27 28.57
N GLU A 284 -11.44 -26.68 27.97
CA GLU A 284 -12.84 -27.12 28.16
C GLU A 284 -13.09 -28.52 27.59
N SER A 285 -12.55 -28.83 26.41
CA SER A 285 -12.67 -30.15 25.81
C SER A 285 -11.92 -31.23 26.60
N ALA A 286 -10.75 -30.90 27.17
CA ALA A 286 -10.05 -31.77 28.10
C ALA A 286 -10.83 -32.00 29.40
N ARG A 287 -11.48 -30.96 29.95
CA ARG A 287 -12.36 -31.08 31.14
C ARG A 287 -13.60 -31.95 30.86
N LYS A 288 -14.25 -31.79 29.71
CA LYS A 288 -15.40 -32.63 29.31
C LYS A 288 -15.02 -34.09 29.12
N LYS A 289 -13.81 -34.38 28.63
CA LYS A 289 -13.27 -35.74 28.51
C LYS A 289 -12.91 -36.40 29.83
N LYS A 290 -12.57 -35.63 30.87
CA LYS A 290 -12.31 -36.15 32.23
C LYS A 290 -13.58 -36.41 33.05
N LYS A 291 -14.74 -35.92 32.59
CA LYS A 291 -16.05 -36.10 33.24
C LYS A 291 -16.91 -37.20 32.61
N ARG A 292 -16.39 -37.91 31.60
CA ARG A 292 -16.97 -39.10 30.98
C ARG A 292 -16.02 -40.25 31.24
#